data_AF-A0A2H0QRK8-F1
#
_entry.id   AF-A0A2H0QRK8-F1
#
_cell.length_a   1.000
_cell.length_b   1.000
_cell.length_c   1.000
_cell.angle_alpha   90.00
_cell.angle_beta   90.00
_cell.angle_gamma   90.00
#
_symmetry.space_group_name_H-M   'P 1'
#
loop_
_entity.id
_entity.type
_entity.pdbx_description
1 polymer ?
#
loop_
_entity_poly.entity_id
_entity_poly.type
_entity_poly.pdbx_seq_one_letter_code
_entity_poly.pdbx_strand_id
1 'polypeptide(L)'
;MKSLLILFLFLSSPLFSEPTMPLFRCDRGNLDRSSSDQLLRIVSNHPFYSLANKRSSLVACRVSANSGELRFNLGDVIRFDFSDVSPGAEIILSSGIRERRAYTIGMSALSTLTNQPCVEKNQKPTQTRENKEMEQKTKVYWCSDLAAFSITINKNGQAQNIRAWMVH
;
A
#
# COMPACT_ATOMS: atom_id res chain seq x y z
N MET A 1 -38.31 44.24 -38.01
CA MET A 1 -38.29 42.86 -38.55
C MET A 1 -36.91 42.29 -38.23
N LYS A 2 -36.74 41.65 -37.07
CA LYS A 2 -36.58 40.18 -36.90
C LYS A 2 -35.73 39.53 -38.00
N SER A 3 -34.45 39.27 -37.70
CA SER A 3 -33.81 37.96 -37.83
C SER A 3 -32.37 38.01 -37.29
N LEU A 4 -32.22 37.49 -36.07
CA LEU A 4 -30.95 37.16 -35.44
C LEU A 4 -30.62 35.72 -35.88
N LEU A 5 -29.57 35.52 -36.67
CA LEU A 5 -29.10 34.18 -37.02
C LEU A 5 -28.10 33.74 -35.94
N ILE A 6 -28.54 32.87 -35.03
CA ILE A 6 -27.69 32.20 -34.04
C ILE A 6 -27.08 30.98 -34.73
N LEU A 7 -25.76 30.96 -34.90
CA LEU A 7 -25.04 29.78 -35.35
C LEU A 7 -24.64 28.93 -34.13
N PHE A 8 -25.13 27.70 -34.12
CA PHE A 8 -24.88 26.69 -33.09
C PHE A 8 -23.48 26.07 -33.19
N LEU A 9 -22.78 26.06 -32.06
CA LEU A 9 -22.01 24.96 -31.45
C LEU A 9 -21.27 23.96 -32.35
N PHE A 10 -19.94 23.99 -32.30
CA PHE A 10 -19.13 22.80 -32.02
C PHE A 10 -17.95 23.19 -31.13
N LEU A 11 -18.16 23.15 -29.81
CA LEU A 11 -17.08 22.98 -28.85
C LEU A 11 -16.51 21.58 -29.08
N SER A 12 -15.42 21.50 -29.83
CA SER A 12 -14.55 20.33 -29.82
C SER A 12 -13.95 20.21 -28.43
N SER A 13 -14.69 19.55 -27.53
CA SER A 13 -14.13 19.01 -26.31
C SER A 13 -12.91 18.18 -26.72
N PRO A 14 -11.70 18.44 -26.21
CA PRO A 14 -10.71 17.38 -26.20
C PRO A 14 -11.36 16.25 -25.40
N LEU A 15 -11.63 15.15 -26.10
CA LEU A 15 -11.85 13.85 -25.49
C LEU A 15 -10.94 13.77 -24.27
N PHE A 16 -11.54 13.53 -23.11
CA PHE A 16 -10.80 13.11 -21.94
C PHE A 16 -9.89 11.96 -22.38
N SER A 17 -8.62 12.28 -22.65
CA SER A 17 -7.58 11.30 -22.70
C SER A 17 -7.57 10.72 -21.30
N GLU A 18 -8.09 9.51 -21.15
CA GLU A 18 -7.81 8.71 -19.97
C GLU A 18 -6.33 8.89 -19.66
N PRO A 19 -5.94 9.22 -18.42
CA PRO A 19 -4.55 9.31 -18.09
C PRO A 19 -3.93 7.96 -18.44
N THR A 20 -3.17 7.91 -19.53
CA THR A 20 -2.30 6.80 -19.85
C THR A 20 -1.37 6.72 -18.66
N MET A 21 -1.70 5.83 -17.71
CA MET A 21 -0.79 5.47 -16.65
C MET A 21 0.52 5.14 -17.37
N PRO A 22 1.65 5.79 -17.03
CA PRO A 22 2.92 5.41 -17.61
C PRO A 22 3.03 3.90 -17.45
N LEU A 23 3.23 3.21 -18.57
CA LEU A 23 3.34 1.75 -18.66
C LEU A 23 4.60 1.34 -17.91
N PHE A 24 4.50 1.34 -16.59
CA PHE A 24 5.46 0.78 -15.68
C PHE A 24 5.49 -0.71 -15.99
N ARG A 25 6.56 -1.19 -16.63
CA ARG A 25 6.73 -2.63 -16.90
C ARG A 25 7.13 -3.31 -15.59
N CYS A 26 6.15 -3.92 -14.93
CA CYS A 26 6.43 -4.89 -13.89
C CYS A 26 7.15 -6.10 -14.47
N ASP A 27 8.25 -6.48 -13.83
CA ASP A 27 8.89 -7.77 -14.03
C ASP A 27 7.98 -8.85 -13.44
N ARG A 28 7.47 -9.74 -14.29
CA ARG A 28 6.44 -10.74 -13.93
C ARG A 28 7.04 -12.13 -13.67
N GLY A 29 8.36 -12.30 -13.78
CA GLY A 29 8.98 -13.62 -13.70
C GLY A 29 8.32 -14.63 -14.65
N ASN A 30 8.00 -15.83 -14.14
CA ASN A 30 7.33 -16.92 -14.88
C ASN A 30 5.79 -16.89 -14.78
N LEU A 31 5.19 -15.81 -14.25
CA LEU A 31 3.74 -15.69 -14.18
C LEU A 31 3.17 -15.36 -15.55
N ASP A 32 2.02 -15.96 -15.88
CA ASP A 32 1.26 -15.53 -17.04
C ASP A 32 0.72 -14.09 -16.86
N ARG A 33 0.28 -13.50 -17.98
CA ARG A 33 -0.21 -12.12 -18.01
C ARG A 33 -1.46 -11.90 -17.14
N SER A 34 -2.33 -12.90 -17.04
CA SER A 34 -3.61 -12.79 -16.32
C SER A 34 -3.40 -12.81 -14.80
N SER A 35 -2.62 -13.77 -14.30
CA SER A 35 -2.28 -13.88 -12.88
C SER A 35 -1.50 -12.65 -12.39
N SER A 36 -0.58 -12.14 -13.21
CA SER A 36 0.16 -10.92 -12.89
C SER A 36 -0.74 -9.67 -12.87
N ASP A 37 -1.68 -9.53 -13.80
CA ASP A 37 -2.63 -8.41 -13.80
C ASP A 37 -3.60 -8.48 -12.61
N GLN A 38 -4.01 -9.68 -12.18
CA GLN A 38 -4.82 -9.87 -10.98
C GLN A 38 -4.06 -9.49 -9.70
N LEU A 39 -2.81 -9.94 -9.56
CA LEU A 39 -1.95 -9.57 -8.43
C LEU A 39 -1.72 -8.06 -8.37
N LEU A 40 -1.51 -7.41 -9.52
CA LEU A 40 -1.37 -5.95 -9.59
C LEU A 40 -2.63 -5.22 -9.14
N ARG A 41 -3.83 -5.73 -9.46
CA ARG A 41 -5.09 -5.17 -8.96
C ARG A 41 -5.21 -5.26 -7.45
N ILE A 42 -4.92 -6.43 -6.87
CA ILE A 42 -4.91 -6.65 -5.41
C ILE A 42 -3.94 -5.66 -4.74
N VAL A 43 -2.74 -5.56 -5.30
CA VAL A 43 -1.70 -4.64 -4.83
C VAL A 43 -2.13 -3.17 -4.92
N SER A 44 -2.75 -2.75 -6.03
CA SER A 44 -3.18 -1.36 -6.24
C SER A 44 -4.29 -0.91 -5.29
N ASN A 45 -5.10 -1.85 -4.79
CA ASN A 45 -6.16 -1.58 -3.83
C ASN A 45 -5.66 -1.62 -2.38
N HIS A 46 -4.42 -2.08 -2.14
CA HIS A 46 -3.88 -2.18 -0.79
C HIS A 46 -3.55 -0.79 -0.21
N PRO A 47 -3.86 -0.52 1.09
CA PRO A 47 -3.61 0.79 1.71
C PRO A 47 -2.17 1.30 1.62
N PHE A 48 -1.20 0.38 1.64
CA PHE A 48 0.21 0.73 1.46
C PHE A 48 0.50 1.33 0.08
N TYR A 49 -0.10 0.79 -0.98
CA TYR A 49 0.06 1.32 -2.33
C TYR A 49 -0.48 2.74 -2.44
N SER A 50 -1.70 2.97 -1.93
CA SER A 50 -2.31 4.31 -1.91
C SER A 50 -1.43 5.33 -1.17
N LEU A 51 -0.81 4.93 -0.07
CA LEU A 51 0.11 5.79 0.68
C LEU A 51 1.35 6.15 -0.14
N ALA A 52 2.05 5.15 -0.68
CA ALA A 52 3.30 5.37 -1.41
C ALA A 52 3.06 6.12 -2.73
N ASN A 53 2.01 5.76 -3.47
CA ASN A 53 1.67 6.38 -4.75
C ASN A 53 1.26 7.86 -4.62
N LYS A 54 0.69 8.27 -3.47
CA LYS A 54 0.43 9.68 -3.17
C LYS A 54 1.69 10.48 -2.86
N ARG A 55 2.76 9.82 -2.43
CA ARG A 55 4.04 10.46 -2.07
C ARG A 55 4.98 10.53 -3.26
N SER A 56 4.95 9.53 -4.13
CA SER A 56 5.92 9.37 -5.20
C SER A 56 5.41 8.44 -6.30
N SER A 57 6.02 8.51 -7.48
CA SER A 57 5.71 7.60 -8.60
C SER A 57 6.37 6.24 -8.44
N LEU A 58 5.68 5.18 -8.87
CA LEU A 58 6.23 3.82 -8.98
C LEU A 58 7.35 3.79 -10.03
N VAL A 59 8.51 3.22 -9.69
CA VAL A 59 9.70 3.14 -10.56
C VAL A 59 10.25 1.74 -10.75
N ALA A 60 9.87 0.79 -9.89
CA ALA A 60 10.15 -0.62 -10.11
C ALA A 60 9.01 -1.47 -9.55
N CYS A 61 8.70 -2.60 -10.19
CA CYS A 61 7.83 -3.60 -9.63
C CYS A 61 8.25 -4.98 -10.13
N ARG A 62 8.27 -5.93 -9.19
CA ARG A 62 8.58 -7.33 -9.41
C ARG A 62 7.48 -8.16 -8.78
N VAL A 63 6.92 -9.09 -9.53
CA VAL A 63 5.90 -10.02 -9.04
C VAL A 63 6.36 -11.43 -9.37
N SER A 64 6.26 -12.31 -8.38
CA SER A 64 6.46 -13.75 -8.50
C SER A 64 5.23 -14.48 -7.97
N ALA A 65 5.17 -15.80 -8.11
CA ALA A 65 4.01 -16.59 -7.70
C ALA A 65 3.56 -16.31 -6.25
N ASN A 66 4.53 -16.13 -5.34
CA ASN A 66 4.23 -16.01 -3.90
C ASN A 66 4.66 -14.66 -3.32
N SER A 67 5.15 -13.72 -4.13
CA SER A 67 5.60 -12.43 -3.59
C SER A 67 5.51 -11.29 -4.61
N GLY A 68 5.43 -10.08 -4.08
CA GLY A 68 5.49 -8.85 -4.88
C GLY A 68 6.40 -7.83 -4.21
N GLU A 69 7.12 -7.06 -4.99
CA GLU A 69 7.86 -5.89 -4.53
C GLU A 69 7.57 -4.70 -5.43
N LEU A 70 7.26 -3.56 -4.83
CA LEU A 70 7.11 -2.28 -5.49
C LEU A 70 8.14 -1.30 -4.94
N ARG A 71 8.78 -0.51 -5.81
CA ARG A 71 9.70 0.56 -5.42
C ARG A 71 9.26 1.87 -6.01
N PHE A 72 9.31 2.92 -5.20
CA PHE A 72 8.91 4.27 -5.56
C PHE A 72 10.11 5.20 -5.65
N ASN A 73 9.98 6.27 -6.45
CA ASN A 73 11.10 7.17 -6.77
C ASN A 73 11.74 7.80 -5.51
N LEU A 74 10.94 8.12 -4.50
CA LEU A 74 11.44 8.68 -3.24
C LEU A 74 11.98 7.62 -2.27
N GLY A 75 12.09 6.35 -2.68
CA GLY A 75 12.68 5.27 -1.90
C GLY A 75 11.70 4.49 -1.01
N ASP A 76 10.40 4.78 -1.06
CA ASP A 76 9.40 3.92 -0.41
C ASP A 76 9.40 2.55 -1.12
N VAL A 77 9.31 1.47 -0.35
CA VAL A 77 9.26 0.09 -0.84
C VAL A 77 8.07 -0.62 -0.22
N ILE A 78 7.30 -1.34 -1.04
CA ILE A 78 6.21 -2.20 -0.57
C ILE A 78 6.56 -3.63 -0.93
N ARG A 79 6.39 -4.55 0.01
CA ARG A 79 6.52 -5.99 -0.20
C ARG A 79 5.22 -6.69 0.13
N PHE A 80 4.92 -7.71 -0.64
CA PHE A 80 3.79 -8.60 -0.44
C PHE A 80 4.28 -10.03 -0.39
N ASP A 81 3.71 -10.79 0.54
CA ASP A 81 3.78 -12.24 0.62
C ASP A 81 2.38 -12.75 0.27
N PHE A 82 2.27 -13.46 -0.85
CA PHE A 82 1.03 -14.04 -1.35
C PHE A 82 0.91 -15.52 -1.00
N SER A 83 1.69 -16.03 -0.04
CA SER A 83 1.56 -17.41 0.41
C SER A 83 0.16 -17.68 0.92
N ASP A 84 -0.39 -18.85 0.56
CA ASP A 84 -1.72 -19.25 1.01
C ASP A 84 -1.78 -19.50 2.53
N VAL A 85 -0.64 -19.76 3.15
CA VAL A 85 -0.53 -20.13 4.57
C VAL A 85 -0.43 -18.92 5.48
N SER A 86 0.32 -17.88 5.08
CA SER A 86 0.58 -16.72 5.93
C SER A 86 0.78 -15.46 5.09
N PRO A 87 -0.26 -14.99 4.39
CA PRO A 87 -0.16 -13.82 3.54
C PRO A 87 0.19 -12.59 4.37
N GLY A 88 0.92 -11.66 3.74
CA GLY A 88 1.43 -10.48 4.41
C GLY A 88 1.72 -9.32 3.47
N ALA A 89 1.80 -8.14 4.07
CA ALA A 89 2.24 -6.94 3.40
C ALA A 89 3.19 -6.16 4.31
N GLU A 90 4.18 -5.52 3.73
CA GLU A 90 5.12 -4.62 4.41
C GLU A 90 5.28 -3.35 3.59
N ILE A 91 5.34 -2.19 4.25
CA ILE A 91 5.82 -0.95 3.65
C ILE A 91 6.96 -0.37 4.46
N ILE A 92 8.05 -0.07 3.76
CA ILE A 92 9.22 0.63 4.29
C ILE A 92 9.22 2.03 3.68
N LEU A 93 9.15 3.03 4.55
CA LEU A 93 9.04 4.43 4.17
C LEU A 93 10.41 5.11 4.24
N SER A 94 10.79 5.80 3.17
CA SER A 94 12.03 6.59 3.15
C SER A 94 11.94 7.77 4.13
N SER A 95 10.82 8.47 4.13
CA SER A 95 10.45 9.46 5.14
C SER A 95 9.36 8.90 6.06
N GLY A 96 9.62 8.89 7.36
CA GLY A 96 8.67 8.39 8.35
C GLY A 96 7.38 9.21 8.43
N ILE A 97 6.34 8.62 9.00
CA ILE A 97 5.04 9.27 9.26
C ILE A 97 4.71 9.27 10.75
N ARG A 98 3.72 10.07 11.15
CA ARG A 98 3.21 10.06 12.54
C ARG A 98 2.70 8.67 12.91
N GLU A 99 3.01 8.20 14.11
CA GLU A 99 2.59 6.89 14.61
C GLU A 99 1.08 6.67 14.49
N ARG A 100 0.26 7.67 14.87
CA ARG A 100 -1.21 7.57 14.76
C ARG A 100 -1.68 7.28 13.34
N ARG A 101 -1.03 7.89 12.34
CA ARG A 101 -1.34 7.65 10.92
C ARG A 101 -0.91 6.25 10.50
N ALA A 102 0.26 5.80 10.96
CA ALA A 102 0.74 4.45 10.72
C ALA A 102 -0.17 3.39 11.34
N TYR A 103 -0.74 3.64 12.52
CA TYR A 103 -1.73 2.75 13.15
C TYR A 103 -2.98 2.58 12.27
N THR A 104 -3.58 3.67 11.81
CA THR A 104 -4.74 3.59 10.91
C THR A 104 -4.42 2.83 9.63
N ILE A 105 -3.26 3.09 9.04
CA ILE A 105 -2.81 2.40 7.82
C ILE A 105 -2.57 0.90 8.07
N GLY A 106 -1.94 0.55 9.19
CA GLY A 106 -1.71 -0.84 9.59
C GLY A 106 -3.01 -1.61 9.83
N MET A 107 -3.98 -0.99 10.52
CA MET A 107 -5.32 -1.55 10.71
C MET A 107 -6.03 -1.81 9.37
N SER A 108 -6.05 -0.82 8.47
CA SER A 108 -6.66 -0.98 7.14
C SER A 108 -5.95 -2.04 6.30
N ALA A 109 -4.62 -2.10 6.37
CA ALA A 109 -3.82 -3.12 5.68
C ALA A 109 -4.16 -4.52 6.18
N LEU A 110 -4.20 -4.72 7.50
CA LEU A 110 -4.57 -6.01 8.08
C LEU A 110 -6.00 -6.41 7.69
N SER A 111 -6.96 -5.50 7.74
CA SER A 111 -8.33 -5.78 7.30
C SER A 111 -8.45 -6.12 5.82
N THR A 112 -7.54 -5.58 4.99
CA THR A 112 -7.47 -5.96 3.56
C THR A 112 -6.93 -7.38 3.40
N LEU A 113 -5.94 -7.78 4.21
CA LEU A 113 -5.38 -9.13 4.17
C LEU A 113 -6.36 -10.20 4.68
N THR A 114 -7.10 -9.90 5.75
CA THR A 114 -8.01 -10.88 6.38
C THR A 114 -9.41 -10.88 5.80
N ASN A 115 -9.77 -9.89 4.96
CA ASN A 115 -11.16 -9.58 4.58
C ASN A 115 -12.12 -9.40 5.78
N GLN A 116 -11.59 -9.09 6.96
CA GLN A 116 -12.36 -8.89 8.18
C GLN A 116 -11.94 -7.59 8.88
N PRO A 117 -12.91 -6.78 9.36
CA PRO A 117 -12.60 -5.57 10.09
C PRO A 117 -11.89 -5.93 11.40
N CYS A 118 -10.75 -5.28 11.65
CA CYS A 118 -10.11 -5.41 12.93
C CYS A 118 -10.86 -4.55 13.96
N VAL A 119 -11.36 -5.15 15.04
CA VAL A 119 -12.11 -4.41 16.06
C VAL A 119 -11.16 -3.47 16.80
N GLU A 120 -11.45 -2.16 16.78
CA GLU A 120 -10.65 -1.07 17.39
C GLU A 120 -10.42 -1.16 18.92
N LYS A 121 -10.77 -2.27 19.57
CA LYS A 121 -10.60 -2.44 21.03
C LYS A 121 -9.14 -2.40 21.50
N ASN A 122 -8.17 -2.50 20.59
CA ASN A 122 -6.73 -2.57 20.90
C ASN A 122 -5.95 -1.34 20.36
N GLN A 123 -6.27 -0.13 20.86
CA GLN A 123 -5.49 1.08 20.54
C GLN A 123 -4.10 1.10 21.21
N LYS A 124 -3.88 0.27 22.23
CA LYS A 124 -2.56 0.07 22.84
C LYS A 124 -1.86 -1.10 22.16
N PRO A 125 -0.54 -1.00 21.92
CA PRO A 125 0.20 -2.14 21.40
C PRO A 125 0.17 -3.29 22.41
N THR A 126 -0.16 -4.48 21.94
CA THR A 126 -0.15 -5.70 22.76
C THR A 126 1.28 -6.06 23.18
N GLN A 127 2.26 -5.77 22.31
CA GLN A 127 3.67 -5.97 22.60
C GLN A 127 4.48 -4.80 22.07
N THR A 128 5.54 -4.45 22.80
CA THR A 128 6.51 -3.45 22.39
C THR A 128 7.91 -4.05 22.51
N ARG A 129 8.71 -3.95 21.45
CA ARG A 129 10.10 -4.40 21.40
C ARG A 129 11.01 -3.21 21.12
N GLU A 130 12.12 -3.13 21.82
CA GLU A 130 13.12 -2.07 21.65
C GLU A 130 14.40 -2.68 21.09
N ASN A 131 14.91 -2.09 20.02
CA ASN A 131 16.22 -2.38 19.48
C ASN A 131 17.14 -1.21 19.86
N LYS A 132 18.01 -1.44 20.86
CA LYS A 132 18.90 -0.41 21.40
C LYS A 132 20.02 -0.03 20.45
N GLU A 133 20.48 -0.96 19.61
CA GLU A 133 21.56 -0.71 18.65
C GLU A 133 21.12 0.24 17.52
N MET A 134 19.88 0.08 17.06
CA MET A 134 19.31 0.89 15.99
C MET A 134 18.49 2.08 16.48
N GLU A 135 18.36 2.26 17.80
CA GLU A 135 17.45 3.25 18.42
C GLU A 135 16.02 3.17 17.85
N GLN A 136 15.53 1.94 17.67
CA GLN A 136 14.23 1.67 17.06
C GLN A 136 13.29 0.99 18.05
N LYS A 137 12.00 1.29 17.90
CA LYS A 137 10.94 0.71 18.71
C LYS A 137 9.87 0.10 17.82
N THR A 138 9.62 -1.19 17.98
CA THR A 138 8.56 -1.89 17.25
C THR A 138 7.37 -2.11 18.17
N LYS A 139 6.22 -1.58 17.77
CA LYS A 139 4.91 -1.78 18.43
C LYS A 139 4.12 -2.80 17.64
N VAL A 140 3.65 -3.87 18.30
CA VAL A 140 2.86 -4.95 17.70
C VAL A 140 1.44 -4.88 18.22
N TYR A 141 0.48 -4.99 17.32
CA TYR A 141 -0.95 -4.93 17.57
C TYR A 141 -1.58 -6.23 17.06
N TRP A 142 -2.10 -7.03 17.99
CA TRP A 142 -2.82 -8.25 17.66
C TRP A 142 -4.30 -7.93 17.48
N CYS A 143 -4.84 -8.39 16.36
CA CYS A 143 -6.24 -8.27 16.03
C CYS A 143 -7.03 -9.52 16.42
N SER A 144 -6.42 -10.68 16.22
CA SER A 144 -6.86 -12.00 16.63
C SER A 144 -5.63 -12.89 16.82
N ASP A 145 -5.82 -14.14 17.22
CA ASP A 145 -4.72 -15.11 17.32
C ASP A 145 -4.05 -15.39 15.96
N LEU A 146 -4.74 -15.08 14.86
CA LEU A 146 -4.33 -15.38 13.49
C LEU A 146 -3.96 -14.14 12.68
N ALA A 147 -3.95 -12.94 13.27
CA ALA A 147 -3.76 -11.71 12.52
C ALA A 147 -3.15 -10.60 13.37
N ALA A 148 -2.05 -10.02 12.88
CA ALA A 148 -1.36 -8.94 13.56
C ALA A 148 -0.77 -7.94 12.59
N PHE A 149 -0.48 -6.74 13.09
CA PHE A 149 0.38 -5.80 12.40
C PHE A 149 1.37 -5.15 13.37
N SER A 150 2.45 -4.60 12.83
CA SER A 150 3.48 -3.91 13.58
C SER A 150 3.83 -2.57 12.95
N ILE A 151 4.34 -1.68 13.80
CA ILE A 151 4.87 -0.38 13.43
C ILE A 151 6.25 -0.25 14.04
N THR A 152 7.28 -0.08 13.22
CA THR A 152 8.62 0.28 13.68
C THR A 152 8.81 1.79 13.60
N ILE A 153 9.13 2.36 14.75
CA ILE A 153 9.35 3.78 15.00
C ILE A 153 10.85 4.00 15.11
N ASN A 154 11.36 5.01 14.40
CA ASN A 154 12.76 5.39 14.44
C ASN A 154 13.08 6.28 15.65
N LYS A 155 14.36 6.64 15.80
CA LYS A 155 14.85 7.55 16.84
C LYS A 155 14.17 8.92 16.86
N ASN A 156 13.63 9.37 15.74
CA ASN A 156 12.91 10.64 15.62
C ASN A 156 11.41 10.52 16.02
N GLY A 157 10.97 9.36 16.52
CA GLY A 157 9.58 9.13 16.88
C GLY A 157 8.64 8.97 15.68
N GLN A 158 9.18 8.71 14.48
CA GLN A 158 8.39 8.53 13.26
C GLN A 158 8.32 7.05 12.85
N ALA A 159 7.14 6.62 12.43
CA ALA A 159 6.93 5.28 11.88
C ALA A 159 7.55 5.16 10.49
N GLN A 160 8.45 4.19 10.30
CA GLN A 160 9.16 3.95 9.04
C GLN A 160 8.93 2.56 8.46
N ASN A 161 8.51 1.59 9.26
CA ASN A 161 8.08 0.28 8.75
C ASN A 161 6.69 -0.02 9.31
N ILE A 162 5.77 -0.43 8.43
CA ILE A 162 4.46 -0.96 8.81
C ILE A 162 4.33 -2.32 8.14
N ARG A 163 4.10 -3.36 8.94
CA ARG A 163 3.91 -4.73 8.44
C ARG A 163 2.60 -5.28 8.95
N ALA A 164 1.80 -5.88 8.08
CA ALA A 164 0.59 -6.61 8.43
C ALA A 164 0.72 -8.05 7.94
N TRP A 165 0.30 -9.03 8.73
CA TRP A 165 0.43 -10.44 8.36
C TRP A 165 -0.62 -11.31 9.05
N MET A 166 -0.95 -12.43 8.40
CA MET A 166 -1.67 -13.53 9.02
C MET A 166 -0.68 -14.46 9.73
N VAL A 167 -1.08 -14.97 10.89
CA VAL A 167 -0.35 -15.96 11.69
C VAL A 167 -1.05 -17.29 11.51
N HIS A 168 -0.28 -18.32 11.15
CA HIS A 168 -0.73 -19.70 11.12
C HIS A 168 -0.26 -20.42 12.38
#